data_AF-A0A6V8N204-F1
#
_entry.id   AF-A0A6V8N204-F1
#
_cell.length_a   1.000
_cell.length_b   1.000
_cell.length_c   1.000
_cell.angle_alpha   90.00
_cell.angle_beta   90.00
_cell.angle_gamma   90.00
#
_symmetry.space_group_name_H-M   'P 1'
#
loop_
_entity.id
_entity.type
_entity.pdbx_description
1 polymer ?
#
loop_
_entity_poly.entity_id
_entity_poly.type
_entity_poly.pdbx_seq_one_letter_code
_entity_poly.pdbx_strand_id
1 'polypeptide(L)'
;MSTRNPSWPALPNAQVDVISHTVVSEDNLREIQGVTASEQHAMIDLGDTMSVVFFNNSALGCAGTVTIWHNKHQAAVKTYSSSITGEWLDADNLVVTDEEDEGWTVNGELITGCLAMDLNGRQGIYSCGEFYRSN
;
A
#
# COMPACT_ATOMS: atom_id res chain seq x y z
N MET A 1 14.35 19.17 14.92
CA MET A 1 15.06 18.07 14.22
C MET A 1 14.25 17.75 12.98
N SER A 2 14.81 17.94 11.79
CA SER A 2 14.12 17.75 10.52
C SER A 2 14.17 16.25 10.19
N THR A 3 13.02 15.58 10.30
CA THR A 3 12.85 14.22 9.79
C THR A 3 12.91 14.31 8.26
N ARG A 4 13.92 13.67 7.67
CA ARG A 4 13.98 13.48 6.22
C ARG A 4 12.70 12.73 5.82
N ASN A 5 11.85 13.36 5.03
CA ASN A 5 10.77 12.65 4.36
C ASN A 5 11.41 11.52 3.52
N PRO A 6 10.89 10.28 3.57
CA PRO A 6 11.25 9.29 2.57
C PRO A 6 10.98 9.91 1.20
N SER A 7 12.00 9.93 0.34
CA SER A 7 11.87 10.47 -1.02
C SER A 7 11.05 9.48 -1.83
N TRP A 8 9.75 9.72 -1.90
CA TRP A 8 8.82 8.97 -2.74
C TRP A 8 9.28 9.05 -4.19
N PRO A 9 9.30 7.94 -4.94
CA PRO A 9 9.61 7.98 -6.36
C PRO A 9 8.56 8.86 -7.07
N ALA A 10 9.00 10.00 -7.61
CA ALA A 10 8.16 10.86 -8.42
C ALA A 10 7.89 10.17 -9.77
N LEU A 11 6.67 9.66 -9.96
CA LEU A 11 6.24 9.09 -11.23
C LEU A 11 5.48 10.15 -12.06
N PRO A 12 5.71 10.22 -13.38
CA PRO A 12 4.98 11.13 -14.24
C PRO A 12 3.48 10.78 -14.21
N ASN A 13 2.64 11.76 -13.85
CA ASN A 13 1.18 11.67 -13.78
C ASN A 13 0.56 10.92 -12.59
N ALA A 14 1.35 10.63 -11.54
CA ALA A 14 0.81 10.19 -10.25
C ALA A 14 0.80 11.36 -9.26
N GLN A 15 -0.36 11.69 -8.71
CA GLN A 15 -0.46 12.55 -7.54
C GLN A 15 -0.49 11.66 -6.30
N VAL A 16 0.42 11.92 -5.35
CA VAL A 16 0.51 11.18 -4.10
C VAL A 16 0.49 12.18 -2.94
N ASP A 17 -0.50 12.03 -2.07
CA ASP A 17 -0.64 12.82 -0.85
C ASP A 17 -0.49 11.90 0.36
N VAL A 18 0.40 12.25 1.28
CA VAL A 18 0.73 11.41 2.44
C VAL A 18 0.37 12.13 3.72
N ILE A 19 -0.49 11.49 4.50
CA ILE A 19 -0.79 11.86 5.88
C ILE A 19 -0.04 10.88 6.76
N SER A 20 0.69 11.36 7.76
CA SER A 20 1.48 10.48 8.64
C SER A 20 1.41 10.96 10.08
N HIS A 21 1.19 10.00 10.97
CA HIS A 21 1.14 10.20 12.40
C HIS A 21 2.12 9.25 13.07
N THR A 22 3.02 9.79 13.88
CA THR A 22 3.96 8.99 14.66
C THR A 22 3.25 8.12 15.69
N VAL A 23 2.13 8.59 16.22
CA VAL A 23 1.24 7.87 17.12
C VAL A 23 -0.20 8.29 16.84
N VAL A 24 -1.12 7.34 16.71
CA VAL A 24 -2.56 7.57 16.64
C VAL A 24 -3.05 7.99 18.02
N SER A 25 -3.63 9.18 18.11
CA SER A 25 -4.23 9.75 19.31
C SER A 25 -5.71 10.03 19.08
N GLU A 26 -6.45 10.27 20.15
CA GLU A 26 -7.85 10.69 20.05
C GLU A 26 -8.05 11.93 19.15
N ASP A 27 -7.08 12.85 19.17
CA ASP A 27 -7.16 14.09 18.40
C ASP A 27 -7.04 13.85 16.88
N ASN A 28 -6.18 12.91 16.45
CA ASN A 28 -5.96 12.63 15.03
C ASN A 28 -6.79 11.44 14.51
N LEU A 29 -7.35 10.61 15.37
CA LEU A 29 -8.12 9.42 14.96
C LEU A 29 -9.27 9.79 14.02
N ARG A 30 -9.94 10.92 14.27
CA ARG A 30 -11.03 11.41 13.39
C ARG A 30 -10.55 11.80 12.01
N GLU A 31 -9.36 12.41 11.91
CA GLU A 31 -8.73 12.73 10.63
C GLU A 31 -8.48 11.42 9.87
N ILE A 32 -7.84 10.44 10.52
CA ILE A 32 -7.50 9.14 9.95
C ILE A 32 -8.74 8.38 9.47
N GLN A 33 -9.81 8.35 10.27
CA GLN A 33 -11.09 7.73 9.86
C GLN A 33 -11.76 8.50 8.72
N GLY A 34 -11.58 9.82 8.65
CA GLY A 34 -12.08 10.65 7.55
C GLY A 34 -11.37 10.42 6.22
N VAL A 35 -10.19 9.80 6.24
CA VAL A 35 -9.34 9.59 5.05
C VAL A 35 -9.30 8.13 4.60
N THR A 36 -9.37 7.18 5.53
CA THR A 36 -9.32 5.74 5.24
C THR A 36 -10.69 5.17 4.85
N ALA A 37 -10.71 4.05 4.13
CA ALA A 37 -11.94 3.36 3.79
C ALA A 37 -12.64 2.80 5.04
N SER A 38 -13.97 2.84 5.09
CA SER A 38 -14.75 2.44 6.28
C SER A 38 -14.46 1.01 6.75
N GLU A 39 -14.15 0.09 5.84
CA GLU A 39 -13.78 -1.30 6.17
C GLU A 39 -12.44 -1.40 6.92
N GLN A 40 -11.53 -0.43 6.74
CA GLN A 40 -10.23 -0.41 7.40
C GLN A 40 -10.29 0.21 8.80
N HIS A 41 -11.38 0.92 9.15
CA HIS A 41 -11.49 1.66 10.41
C HIS A 41 -11.39 0.76 11.64
N ALA A 42 -11.88 -0.48 11.55
CA ALA A 42 -11.83 -1.44 12.65
C ALA A 42 -10.40 -1.95 12.96
N MET A 43 -9.42 -1.66 12.11
CA MET A 43 -8.02 -2.08 12.27
C MET A 43 -7.14 -1.01 12.93
N ILE A 44 -7.71 0.18 13.17
CA ILE A 44 -6.98 1.36 13.66
C ILE A 44 -7.14 1.45 15.18
N ASP A 45 -6.02 1.28 15.89
CA ASP A 45 -5.98 1.37 17.35
C ASP A 45 -5.26 2.65 17.81
N LEU A 46 -5.67 3.18 18.96
CA LEU A 46 -4.89 4.21 19.64
C LEU A 46 -3.49 3.67 19.97
N GLY A 47 -2.47 4.49 19.72
CA GLY A 47 -1.07 4.08 19.90
C GLY A 47 -0.39 3.58 18.63
N ASP A 48 -1.13 3.28 17.55
CA ASP A 48 -0.53 2.84 16.29
C ASP A 48 0.37 3.91 15.66
N THR A 49 1.40 3.52 14.92
CA THR A 49 2.18 4.43 14.09
C THR A 49 1.73 4.23 12.65
N MET A 50 1.22 5.28 12.00
CA MET A 50 0.50 5.12 10.74
C MET A 50 0.89 6.11 9.65
N SER A 51 0.84 5.64 8.42
CA SER A 51 0.83 6.47 7.21
C SER A 51 -0.38 6.13 6.35
N VAL A 52 -1.12 7.15 5.93
CA VAL A 52 -2.18 7.03 4.92
C VAL A 52 -1.71 7.72 3.66
N VAL A 53 -1.61 6.97 2.58
CA VAL A 53 -1.16 7.43 1.27
C VAL A 53 -2.35 7.43 0.32
N PHE A 54 -2.75 8.61 -0.13
CA PHE A 54 -3.66 8.75 -1.24
C PHE A 54 -2.88 8.77 -2.53
N PHE A 55 -3.31 7.99 -3.51
CA PHE A 55 -2.74 8.04 -4.84
C PHE A 55 -3.83 8.21 -5.89
N ASN A 56 -3.50 9.00 -6.90
CA ASN A 56 -4.27 9.11 -8.13
C ASN A 56 -3.30 8.99 -9.30
N ASN A 57 -3.41 7.89 -10.04
CA ASN A 57 -2.61 7.62 -11.23
C ASN A 57 -3.51 7.69 -12.47
N SER A 58 -3.54 8.86 -13.10
CA SER A 58 -4.41 9.12 -14.26
C SER A 58 -4.02 8.28 -15.48
N ALA A 59 -2.74 7.90 -15.61
CA ALA A 59 -2.25 7.09 -16.72
C ALA A 59 -2.78 5.65 -16.67
N LEU A 60 -3.08 5.14 -15.48
CA LEU A 60 -3.63 3.81 -15.25
C LEU A 60 -5.14 3.82 -14.97
N GLY A 61 -5.76 5.00 -14.90
CA GLY A 61 -7.15 5.13 -14.45
C GLY A 61 -7.37 4.58 -13.04
N CYS A 62 -6.33 4.58 -12.19
CA CYS A 62 -6.36 3.97 -10.88
C CYS A 62 -6.20 5.03 -9.79
N ALA A 63 -7.04 4.98 -8.77
CA ALA A 63 -6.93 5.81 -7.59
C ALA A 63 -7.33 5.00 -6.36
N GLY A 64 -6.77 5.36 -5.21
CA GLY A 64 -6.99 4.60 -4.00
C GLY A 64 -6.31 5.17 -2.76
N THR A 65 -6.43 4.41 -1.68
CA THR A 65 -5.78 4.67 -0.41
C THR A 65 -4.92 3.48 -0.01
N VAL A 66 -3.73 3.76 0.50
CA VAL A 66 -2.89 2.80 1.21
C VAL A 66 -2.81 3.22 2.65
N THR A 67 -3.15 2.31 3.56
CA THR A 67 -3.05 2.50 4.99
C THR A 67 -1.94 1.60 5.50
N ILE A 68 -0.91 2.16 6.14
CA ILE A 68 0.26 1.44 6.64
C ILE A 68 0.27 1.56 8.17
N TRP A 69 0.34 0.43 8.86
CA TRP A 69 0.51 0.31 10.30
C TRP A 69 1.94 -0.14 10.61
N HIS A 70 2.85 0.83 10.79
CA HIS A 70 4.30 0.60 10.89
C HIS A 70 4.69 -0.32 12.05
N ASN A 71 4.04 -0.16 13.21
CA ASN A 71 4.28 -0.99 14.39
C ASN A 71 3.70 -2.42 14.27
N LYS A 72 2.78 -2.65 13.34
CA LYS A 72 2.16 -3.96 13.07
C LYS A 72 2.80 -4.67 11.87
N HIS A 73 3.70 -3.99 11.13
CA HIS A 73 4.22 -4.46 9.84
C HIS A 73 3.10 -4.86 8.85
N GLN A 74 1.99 -4.14 8.90
CA GLN A 74 0.81 -4.42 8.07
C GLN A 74 0.46 -3.22 7.23
N ALA A 75 -0.17 -3.48 6.09
CA ALA A 75 -0.77 -2.46 5.26
C ALA A 75 -2.02 -2.98 4.55
N ALA A 76 -2.85 -2.05 4.10
CA ALA A 76 -4.02 -2.33 3.29
C ALA A 76 -4.11 -1.33 2.15
N VAL A 77 -4.39 -1.82 0.94
CA VAL A 77 -4.66 -0.99 -0.24
C VAL A 77 -6.12 -1.13 -0.61
N LYS A 78 -6.80 0.00 -0.80
CA LYS A 78 -8.15 0.05 -1.37
C LYS A 78 -8.15 0.88 -2.64
N THR A 79 -8.60 0.28 -3.74
CA THR A 79 -8.93 0.97 -4.99
C THR A 79 -10.44 0.92 -5.22
N TYR A 80 -10.90 1.47 -6.36
CA TYR A 80 -12.29 1.32 -6.78
C TYR A 80 -12.68 -0.14 -7.09
N SER A 81 -11.75 -0.95 -7.61
CA SER A 81 -12.04 -2.30 -8.11
C SER A 81 -11.53 -3.42 -7.20
N SER A 82 -10.58 -3.13 -6.31
CA SER A 82 -9.90 -4.14 -5.50
C SER A 82 -9.56 -3.62 -4.10
N SER A 83 -9.47 -4.54 -3.14
CA SER A 83 -8.97 -4.28 -1.79
C SER A 83 -8.07 -5.44 -1.39
N ILE A 84 -6.87 -5.16 -0.90
CA ILE A 84 -6.00 -6.18 -0.30
C ILE A 84 -5.48 -5.69 1.04
N THR A 85 -5.22 -6.64 1.93
CA THR A 85 -4.60 -6.41 3.24
C THR A 85 -3.50 -7.45 3.42
N GLY A 86 -2.35 -7.04 3.93
CA GLY A 86 -1.20 -7.93 4.03
C GLY A 86 -0.04 -7.34 4.84
N GLU A 87 1.11 -7.99 4.74
CA GLU A 87 2.38 -7.52 5.27
C GLU A 87 2.87 -6.30 4.49
N TRP A 88 3.42 -5.32 5.21
CA TRP A 88 4.06 -4.17 4.60
C TRP A 88 5.56 -4.43 4.41
N LEU A 89 6.01 -4.46 3.15
CA LEU A 89 7.42 -4.57 2.80
C LEU A 89 8.01 -3.19 2.51
N ASP A 90 8.67 -2.61 3.50
CA ASP A 90 9.29 -1.28 3.44
C ASP A 90 10.29 -1.12 2.28
N ALA A 91 11.11 -2.16 2.03
CA ALA A 91 12.18 -2.10 1.04
C ALA A 91 11.64 -1.92 -0.39
N ASP A 92 10.50 -2.55 -0.67
CA ASP A 92 9.89 -2.62 -2.00
C ASP A 92 8.65 -1.72 -2.14
N ASN A 93 8.16 -1.15 -1.02
CA ASN A 93 6.92 -0.40 -0.92
C ASN A 93 5.70 -1.21 -1.42
N LEU A 94 5.57 -2.43 -0.91
CA LEU A 94 4.53 -3.39 -1.31
C LEU A 94 3.67 -3.81 -0.13
N VAL A 95 2.39 -4.06 -0.43
CA VAL A 95 1.49 -4.83 0.43
C VAL A 95 1.45 -6.24 -0.11
N VAL A 96 1.90 -7.23 0.66
CA VAL A 96 1.97 -8.64 0.26
C VAL A 96 0.99 -9.47 1.07
N THR A 97 0.08 -10.18 0.40
CA THR A 97 -0.91 -11.03 1.06
C THR A 97 -0.35 -12.43 1.32
N ASP A 98 -1.10 -13.24 2.04
CA ASP A 98 -0.87 -14.68 2.20
C ASP A 98 -1.49 -15.52 1.06
N GLU A 99 -2.18 -14.88 0.12
CA GLU A 99 -2.78 -15.54 -1.03
C GLU A 99 -1.70 -15.81 -2.09
N GLU A 100 -1.56 -17.07 -2.50
CA GLU A 100 -0.66 -17.46 -3.59
C GLU A 100 -1.33 -17.32 -4.95
N ASP A 101 -0.56 -16.89 -5.95
CA ASP A 101 -0.97 -16.82 -7.35
C ASP A 101 0.16 -17.30 -8.26
N GLU A 102 -0.20 -17.66 -9.50
CA GLU A 102 0.73 -18.07 -10.54
C GLU A 102 0.61 -17.22 -11.80
N GLY A 103 1.76 -16.93 -12.41
CA GLY A 103 1.85 -16.09 -13.59
C GLY A 103 2.99 -16.53 -14.50
N TRP A 104 3.04 -15.94 -15.69
CA TRP A 104 4.08 -16.24 -16.67
C TRP A 104 4.82 -14.96 -17.02
N THR A 105 6.16 -14.99 -17.03
CA THR A 105 6.95 -13.86 -17.53
C THR A 105 6.71 -13.65 -19.02
N VAL A 106 7.12 -12.50 -19.53
CA VAL A 106 7.14 -12.22 -20.98
C VAL A 106 8.05 -13.19 -21.76
N ASN A 107 8.98 -13.85 -21.08
CA ASN A 107 9.85 -14.88 -21.66
C ASN A 107 9.26 -16.30 -21.58
N GLY A 108 8.07 -16.44 -20.98
CA GLY A 108 7.37 -17.72 -20.82
C GLY A 108 7.83 -18.55 -19.62
N GLU A 109 8.46 -17.93 -18.61
CA GLU A 109 8.84 -18.61 -17.37
C GLU A 109 7.68 -18.57 -16.37
N LEU A 110 7.36 -19.70 -15.75
CA LEU A 110 6.36 -19.78 -14.69
C LEU A 110 6.89 -19.11 -13.42
N ILE A 111 6.07 -18.26 -12.81
CA ILE A 111 6.30 -17.64 -11.51
C ILE A 111 5.17 -18.07 -10.58
N THR A 112 5.52 -18.43 -9.36
CA THR A 112 4.57 -18.68 -8.27
C THR A 112 5.01 -17.87 -7.06
N GLY A 113 4.08 -17.22 -6.38
CA GLY A 113 4.38 -16.40 -5.21
C GLY A 113 3.12 -15.79 -4.60
N CYS A 114 3.30 -14.85 -3.69
CA CYS A 114 2.20 -14.17 -3.04
C CYS A 114 1.63 -13.06 -3.91
N LEU A 115 0.31 -12.85 -3.88
CA LEU A 115 -0.31 -11.67 -4.43
C LEU A 115 0.21 -10.42 -3.70
N ALA A 116 0.61 -9.41 -4.45
CA ALA A 116 1.11 -8.17 -3.91
C ALA A 116 0.56 -6.96 -4.67
N MET A 117 0.50 -5.81 -4.01
CA MET A 117 0.13 -4.54 -4.63
C MET A 117 1.11 -3.43 -4.27
N ASP A 118 1.50 -2.66 -5.28
CA ASP A 118 2.32 -1.46 -5.09
C ASP A 118 1.47 -0.22 -4.74
N LEU A 119 2.14 0.86 -4.35
CA LEU A 119 1.50 2.14 -4.00
C LEU A 119 0.77 2.85 -5.14
N ASN A 120 0.79 2.29 -6.36
CA ASN A 120 0.00 2.78 -7.50
C ASN A 120 -1.26 1.94 -7.74
N GLY A 121 -1.54 0.98 -6.86
CA GLY A 121 -2.64 0.05 -7.01
C GLY A 121 -2.40 -1.02 -8.07
N ARG A 122 -1.14 -1.24 -8.50
CA ARG A 122 -0.82 -2.32 -9.44
C ARG A 122 -0.67 -3.63 -8.69
N GLN A 123 -1.46 -4.62 -9.09
CA GLN A 123 -1.33 -5.98 -8.60
C GLN A 123 -0.22 -6.72 -9.35
N GLY A 124 0.33 -7.72 -8.69
CA GLY A 124 1.35 -8.61 -9.23
C GLY A 124 1.67 -9.73 -8.27
N ILE A 125 2.73 -10.48 -8.59
CA ILE A 125 3.21 -11.60 -7.81
C ILE A 125 4.53 -11.20 -7.15
N TYR A 126 4.63 -11.32 -5.84
CA TYR A 126 5.90 -11.22 -5.11
C TYR A 126 6.49 -12.61 -4.93
N SER A 127 7.65 -12.85 -5.52
CA SER A 127 8.32 -14.15 -5.48
C SER A 127 9.83 -13.98 -5.41
N CYS A 128 10.50 -14.76 -4.56
CA CYS A 128 11.96 -14.77 -4.42
C CYS A 128 12.61 -13.39 -4.19
N GLY A 129 11.90 -12.44 -3.57
CA GLY A 129 12.41 -11.08 -3.32
C GLY A 129 12.23 -10.12 -4.50
N GLU A 130 11.49 -10.52 -5.54
CA GLU A 130 11.18 -9.69 -6.70
C GLU A 130 9.66 -9.53 -6.87
N PHE A 131 9.24 -8.36 -7.38
CA PHE A 131 7.84 -8.05 -7.68
C PHE A 131 7.56 -8.04 -9.18
N TYR A 132 6.74 -8.98 -9.62
CA TYR A 132 6.34 -9.15 -11.00
C TYR A 132 4.94 -8.57 -11.21
N ARG A 133 4.87 -7.41 -11.87
CA ARG A 133 3.61 -6.71 -12.13
C ARG A 133 2.75 -7.46 -13.13
N SER A 134 1.45 -7.55 -12.86
CA SER A 134 0.46 -7.94 -13.85
C SER A 134 0.29 -6.82 -14.88
N ASN A 135 0.26 -7.17 -16.17
CA ASN A 135 0.01 -6.23 -17.27
C ASN A 135 -1.46 -5.85 -17.38
#